data_AF-A0A3P4B187-F1
#
_entry.id   AF-A0A3P4B187-F1
#
_cell.length_a   1.000
_cell.length_b   1.000
_cell.length_c   1.000
_cell.angle_alpha   90.00
_cell.angle_beta   90.00
_cell.angle_gamma   90.00
#
_symmetry.space_group_name_H-M   'P 1'
#
loop_
_entity.id
_entity.type
_entity.pdbx_description
1 polymer ?
#
loop_
_entity_poly.entity_id
_entity_poly.type
_entity_poly.pdbx_seq_one_letter_code
_entity_poly.pdbx_strand_id
1 'polypeptide(L)'
;MMGDEKFPPGSYHVTVCANRVTAIENIPDDDELLGIEWALSEIKDTLKHSGRLDGTFGVADLDELSELIDYLAGQLGADAVAGWRERIAP
;
A
#
# COMPACT_ATOMS: atom_id res chain seq x y z
N MET A 1 -20.38 5.22 14.50
CA MET A 1 -19.21 4.44 14.08
C MET A 1 -19.48 4.06 12.64
N MET A 2 -18.91 4.78 11.68
CA MET A 2 -19.09 4.56 10.24
C MET A 2 -17.73 4.83 9.63
N GLY A 3 -17.10 3.83 9.00
CA GLY A 3 -15.75 4.02 8.44
C GLY A 3 -15.29 2.94 7.48
N ASP A 4 -15.45 1.67 7.84
CA ASP A 4 -14.70 0.59 7.17
C ASP A 4 -15.57 -0.50 6.53
N GLU A 5 -16.90 -0.44 6.67
CA GLU A 5 -17.87 -1.35 6.02
C GLU A 5 -17.90 -1.29 4.48
N LYS A 6 -17.04 -0.50 3.84
CA LYS A 6 -16.98 -0.33 2.38
C LYS A 6 -15.79 -1.00 1.70
N PHE A 7 -14.84 -1.54 2.46
CA PHE A 7 -13.67 -2.19 1.87
C PHE A 7 -13.84 -3.69 1.84
N PRO A 8 -13.46 -4.35 0.73
CA PRO A 8 -13.52 -5.80 0.64
C PRO A 8 -12.60 -6.42 1.69
N PRO A 9 -13.01 -7.49 2.38
CA PRO A 9 -12.11 -8.21 3.25
C PRO A 9 -10.96 -8.83 2.44
N GLY A 10 -9.83 -9.00 3.10
CA GLY A 10 -8.69 -9.73 2.60
C GLY A 10 -7.50 -8.86 2.23
N SER A 11 -6.60 -9.43 1.45
CA SER A 11 -5.29 -8.84 1.20
C SER A 11 -5.32 -7.78 0.09
N TYR A 12 -4.27 -6.96 0.04
CA TYR A 12 -4.18 -5.86 -0.91
C TYR A 12 -2.81 -5.78 -1.58
N HIS A 13 -2.82 -5.48 -2.87
CA HIS A 13 -1.64 -5.07 -3.62
C HIS A 13 -1.65 -3.56 -3.87
N VAL A 14 -0.60 -2.89 -3.43
CA VAL A 14 -0.39 -1.45 -3.64
C VAL A 14 0.67 -1.25 -4.71
N THR A 15 0.28 -0.69 -5.85
CA THR A 15 1.21 -0.37 -6.95
C THR A 15 1.65 1.09 -6.87
N VAL A 16 2.96 1.29 -6.76
CA VAL A 16 3.61 2.60 -6.80
C VAL A 16 4.34 2.78 -8.12
N CYS A 17 4.15 3.91 -8.78
CA CYS A 17 4.93 4.33 -9.95
C CYS A 17 5.35 5.79 -9.79
N ALA A 18 6.63 6.07 -10.04
CA ALA A 18 7.23 7.39 -9.92
C ALA A 18 6.87 8.09 -8.59
N ASN A 19 7.06 7.40 -7.46
CA ASN A 19 6.75 7.88 -6.11
C ASN A 19 5.26 8.18 -5.87
N ARG A 20 4.33 7.56 -6.60
CA ARG A 20 2.89 7.75 -6.41
C ARG A 20 2.15 6.43 -6.41
N VAL A 21 1.21 6.27 -5.49
CA VAL A 21 0.26 5.15 -5.51
C VAL A 21 -0.65 5.32 -6.73
N THR A 22 -0.62 4.33 -7.62
CA THR A 22 -1.35 4.36 -8.88
C THR A 22 -2.56 3.42 -8.86
N ALA A 23 -2.45 2.27 -8.20
CA ALA A 23 -3.50 1.29 -8.08
C ALA A 23 -3.47 0.61 -6.70
N ILE A 24 -4.65 0.22 -6.21
CA ILE A 24 -4.80 -0.67 -5.08
C ILE A 24 -5.81 -1.75 -5.47
N GLU A 25 -5.37 -2.99 -5.44
CA GLU A 25 -6.18 -4.14 -5.83
C GLU A 25 -6.46 -4.97 -4.59
N ASN A 26 -7.74 -5.26 -4.31
CA ASN A 26 -8.07 -6.31 -3.36
C ASN A 26 -7.82 -7.65 -4.02
N ILE A 27 -7.13 -8.53 -3.30
CA ILE A 27 -6.80 -9.87 -3.74
C ILE A 27 -7.35 -10.87 -2.71
N PRO A 28 -7.61 -12.13 -3.12
CA PRO A 28 -7.97 -13.16 -2.16
C PRO A 28 -6.93 -13.28 -1.06
N ASP A 29 -7.36 -13.68 0.14
CA ASP A 29 -6.45 -13.99 1.25
C ASP A 29 -5.33 -14.91 0.76
N ASP A 30 -4.10 -14.46 0.97
CA ASP A 30 -2.90 -15.18 0.57
C ASP A 30 -2.04 -15.44 1.81
N ASP A 31 -2.04 -16.69 2.27
CA ASP A 31 -1.24 -17.15 3.40
C ASP A 31 0.28 -17.07 3.12
N GLU A 32 0.70 -16.87 1.86
CA GLU A 32 2.10 -16.71 1.46
C GLU A 32 2.56 -15.24 1.43
N LEU A 33 1.66 -14.28 1.69
CA LEU A 33 2.04 -12.87 1.79
C LEU A 33 3.04 -12.66 2.93
N LEU A 34 4.13 -11.97 2.60
CA LEU A 34 5.15 -11.59 3.57
C LEU A 34 4.68 -10.46 4.50
N GLY A 35 3.54 -9.82 4.18
CA GLY A 35 2.90 -8.77 4.98
C GLY A 35 3.65 -7.44 4.98
N ILE A 36 3.19 -6.53 5.83
CA ILE A 36 3.68 -5.15 5.91
C ILE A 36 5.18 -5.04 6.21
N GLU A 37 5.74 -5.89 7.08
CA GLU A 37 7.16 -5.81 7.49
C GLU A 37 8.11 -5.93 6.28
N TRP A 38 7.80 -6.86 5.37
CA TRP A 38 8.58 -7.02 4.15
C TRP A 38 8.39 -5.82 3.21
N ALA A 39 7.15 -5.37 3.02
CA ALA A 39 6.86 -4.21 2.17
C ALA A 39 7.62 -2.97 2.63
N LEU A 40 7.62 -2.67 3.93
CA LEU A 40 8.34 -1.54 4.50
C LEU A 40 9.85 -1.66 4.33
N SER A 41 10.41 -2.86 4.50
CA SER A 41 11.84 -3.11 4.30
C SER A 41 12.26 -2.83 2.86
N GLU A 42 11.53 -3.37 1.88
CA GLU A 42 11.81 -3.18 0.45
C GLU A 42 11.68 -1.72 0.03
N ILE A 43 10.64 -1.02 0.52
CA ILE A 43 10.45 0.40 0.22
C ILE A 43 11.61 1.22 0.78
N LYS A 44 11.99 0.98 2.03
CA LYS A 44 13.08 1.69 2.70
C LYS A 44 14.40 1.51 1.97
N ASP A 45 14.74 0.28 1.60
CA ASP A 45 15.97 -0.01 0.88
C ASP A 45 15.93 0.59 -0.54
N THR A 46 14.80 0.49 -1.25
CA THR A 46 14.63 1.08 -2.58
C THR A 46 14.82 2.60 -2.54
N LEU A 47 14.18 3.30 -1.60
CA LEU A 47 14.30 4.75 -1.46
C LEU A 47 15.71 5.16 -1.06
N LYS A 48 16.37 4.42 -0.18
CA LYS A 48 17.76 4.66 0.23
C LYS A 48 18.72 4.54 -0.95
N HIS A 49 18.50 3.58 -1.85
CA HIS A 49 19.41 3.28 -2.95
C HIS A 49 19.16 4.13 -4.21
N SER A 50 17.90 4.42 -4.52
CA SER A 50 17.53 5.05 -5.80
C SER A 50 16.88 6.43 -5.66
N GLY A 51 16.34 6.76 -4.49
CA GLY A 51 15.49 7.94 -4.29
C GLY A 51 14.14 7.88 -5.03
N ARG A 52 13.81 6.75 -5.65
CA ARG A 52 12.59 6.56 -6.45
C ARG A 52 11.98 5.19 -6.20
N LEU A 53 10.70 5.19 -5.83
CA LEU A 53 9.90 3.99 -5.60
C LEU A 53 9.04 3.70 -6.83
N ASP A 54 9.28 2.52 -7.40
CA ASP A 54 8.42 1.87 -8.40
C ASP A 54 8.32 0.39 -8.03
N GLY A 55 7.11 -0.15 -7.87
CA GLY A 55 6.91 -1.53 -7.45
C GLY A 55 5.49 -1.82 -6.99
N THR A 56 5.22 -3.10 -6.71
CA THR A 56 3.96 -3.58 -6.14
C THR A 56 4.26 -4.23 -4.80
N PHE A 57 3.51 -3.83 -3.77
CA PHE A 57 3.71 -4.29 -2.39
C PHE A 57 2.43 -4.92 -1.86
N GLY A 58 2.54 -6.10 -1.26
CA GLY A 58 1.42 -6.82 -0.69
C GLY A 58 1.30 -6.61 0.82
N VAL A 59 0.05 -6.52 1.29
CA VAL A 59 -0.32 -6.40 2.70
C VAL A 59 -1.52 -7.28 3.00
N ALA A 60 -1.57 -7.82 4.21
CA ALA A 60 -2.49 -8.88 4.58
C ALA A 60 -3.94 -8.41 4.73
N ASP A 61 -4.15 -7.16 5.15
CA ASP A 61 -5.47 -6.61 5.43
C ASP A 61 -5.53 -5.07 5.26
N LEU A 62 -6.69 -4.50 5.60
CA LEU A 62 -6.96 -3.06 5.50
C LEU A 62 -6.18 -2.23 6.53
N ASP A 63 -5.87 -2.80 7.70
CA ASP A 63 -5.12 -2.12 8.75
C ASP A 63 -3.66 -1.97 8.31
N GLU A 64 -3.05 -3.05 7.80
CA GLU A 64 -1.73 -3.02 7.19
C GLU A 64 -1.68 -2.12 5.94
N LEU A 65 -2.74 -2.12 5.12
CA LEU A 65 -2.83 -1.18 4.00
C LEU A 65 -2.82 0.27 4.49
N SER A 66 -3.60 0.59 5.51
CA SER A 66 -3.66 1.96 6.05
C SER A 66 -2.30 2.38 6.62
N GLU A 67 -1.61 1.48 7.33
CA GLU A 67 -0.28 1.73 7.86
C GLU A 67 0.76 1.93 6.73
N LEU A 68 0.72 1.10 5.69
CA LEU A 68 1.59 1.25 4.52
C LEU A 68 1.35 2.60 3.82
N ILE A 69 0.10 3.01 3.67
CA ILE A 69 -0.26 4.29 3.07
C ILE A 69 0.24 5.47 3.91
N ASP A 70 0.10 5.42 5.23
CA ASP A 70 0.60 6.45 6.14
C ASP A 70 2.13 6.55 6.08
N TYR A 71 2.81 5.41 5.99
CA TYR A 71 4.26 5.36 5.79
C TYR A 71 4.67 6.02 4.47
N LEU A 72 4.02 5.65 3.37
CA LEU A 72 4.27 6.24 2.05
C LEU A 72 4.00 7.75 2.04
N ALA A 73 2.95 8.22 2.72
CA ALA A 73 2.67 9.65 2.87
C ALA A 73 3.79 10.36 3.63
N GLY A 74 4.36 9.73 4.66
CA GLY A 74 5.50 10.25 5.42
C GLY A 74 6.80 10.32 4.61
N GLN A 75 7.04 9.35 3.72
CA GLN A 75 8.26 9.30 2.89
C GLN A 75 8.16 10.17 1.61
N LEU A 76 7.00 10.18 0.96
CA LEU A 76 6.80 10.71 -0.40
C LEU A 76 5.92 11.96 -0.43
N GLY A 77 5.23 12.27 0.67
CA GLY A 77 4.25 13.35 0.79
C GLY A 77 2.81 12.89 0.58
N ALA A 78 1.85 13.61 1.17
CA ALA A 78 0.42 13.26 1.12
C ALA A 78 -0.15 13.17 -0.31
N ASP A 79 0.38 13.97 -1.24
CA ASP A 79 -0.01 13.93 -2.65
C ASP A 79 0.31 12.59 -3.34
N ALA A 80 1.30 11.85 -2.83
CA ALA A 80 1.68 10.54 -3.36
C ALA A 80 0.59 9.48 -3.14
N VAL A 81 -0.23 9.64 -2.10
CA VAL A 81 -1.29 8.70 -1.71
C VAL A 81 -2.69 9.30 -1.83
N ALA A 82 -2.81 10.47 -2.47
CA ALA A 82 -4.08 11.17 -2.58
C ALA A 82 -5.14 10.30 -3.28
N GLY A 83 -6.32 10.20 -2.64
CA GLY A 83 -7.45 9.43 -3.15
C GLY A 83 -7.25 7.91 -3.10
N TRP A 84 -6.30 7.38 -2.32
CA TRP A 84 -6.05 5.93 -2.25
C TRP A 84 -7.31 5.11 -1.92
N ARG A 85 -8.18 5.61 -1.03
CA ARG A 85 -9.46 4.95 -0.70
C ARG A 85 -10.40 4.82 -1.90
N GLU A 86 -10.34 5.76 -2.85
CA GLU A 86 -11.14 5.74 -4.08
C GLU A 86 -10.54 4.81 -5.15
N ARG A 87 -9.30 4.36 -4.95
CA ARG A 87 -8.55 3.50 -5.88
C ARG A 87 -8.65 2.02 -5.55
N ILE A 88 -9.25 1.66 -4.43
CA ILE A 88 -9.46 0.26 -4.07
C ILE A 88 -10.47 -0.33 -5.04
N ALA A 89 -9.98 -1.12 -5.98
CA ALA A 89 -10.81 -1.89 -6.87
C ALA A 89 -11.44 -3.08 -6.08
N PRO A 90 -12.73 -3.37 -6.31
CA PRO A 90 -13.37 -4.57 -5.77
C PRO A 90 -12.86 -5.84 -6.42
#